data_AF-A0A7J4ZW54-F1
#
_entry.id   AF-A0A7J4ZW54-F1
#
_cell.length_a   1.000
_cell.length_b   1.000
_cell.length_c   1.000
_cell.angle_alpha   90.00
_cell.angle_beta   90.00
_cell.angle_gamma   90.00
#
_symmetry.space_group_name_H-M   'P 1'
#
loop_
_entity.id
_entity.type
_entity.pdbx_description
1 polymer ?
#
loop_
_entity_poly.entity_id
_entity_poly.type
_entity_poly.pdbx_seq_one_letter_code
_entity_poly.pdbx_strand_id
1 'polypeptide(L)'
;ATRAGVVRALVTADAIAVEMRRPRLYDTATATLGGLTLPGTAVDVGNPHLVCALPAGLDLTALDLTRAPDVDPAVFPAGVNVEFTAPGEPVDDTDGHVLMRVYERGSAETLSCGTGACAVAAVALRDAGR
;
A
#
# COMPACT_ATOMS: atom_id res chain seq x y z
N ALA A 1 -4.03 -21.69 8.85
CA ALA A 1 -5.05 -20.65 9.11
C ALA A 1 -4.34 -19.39 9.61
N THR A 2 -4.78 -18.21 9.18
CA THR A 2 -4.23 -16.92 9.63
C THR A 2 -5.14 -16.30 10.68
N ARG A 3 -4.71 -15.20 11.33
CA ARG A 3 -5.60 -14.39 12.18
C ARG A 3 -6.77 -13.76 11.40
N ALA A 4 -6.65 -13.65 10.07
CA ALA A 4 -7.70 -13.18 9.17
C ALA A 4 -8.59 -14.31 8.62
N GLY A 5 -8.41 -15.55 9.12
CA GLY A 5 -9.18 -16.72 8.69
C GLY A 5 -8.40 -17.66 7.76
N VAL A 6 -9.13 -18.53 7.07
CA VAL A 6 -8.56 -19.46 6.08
C VAL A 6 -8.19 -18.67 4.82
N VAL A 7 -6.95 -18.88 4.36
CA VAL A 7 -6.42 -18.33 3.11
C VAL A 7 -6.03 -19.49 2.23
N ARG A 8 -6.45 -19.46 0.97
CA ARG A 8 -6.13 -20.50 -0.02
C ARG A 8 -4.91 -20.07 -0.82
N ALA A 9 -4.02 -21.01 -1.09
CA ALA A 9 -2.87 -20.79 -1.94
C ALA A 9 -2.83 -21.89 -3.01
N LEU A 10 -2.55 -21.49 -4.24
CA LEU A 10 -2.16 -22.37 -5.34
C LEU A 10 -0.64 -22.30 -5.46
N VAL A 11 0.01 -23.46 -5.41
CA VAL A 11 1.46 -23.58 -5.51
C VAL A 11 1.81 -24.26 -6.83
N THR A 12 2.69 -23.62 -7.59
CA THR A 12 3.28 -24.16 -8.82
C THR A 12 4.79 -24.33 -8.62
N ALA A 13 5.52 -24.80 -9.64
CA ALA A 13 6.97 -24.92 -9.56
C ALA A 13 7.66 -23.55 -9.35
N ASP A 14 7.12 -22.49 -9.96
CA ASP A 14 7.80 -21.19 -10.05
C ASP A 14 7.08 -20.06 -9.28
N ALA A 15 5.83 -20.29 -8.84
CA ALA A 15 5.01 -19.26 -8.24
C ALA A 15 4.03 -19.79 -7.19
N ILE A 16 3.70 -18.91 -6.24
CA ILE A 16 2.62 -19.11 -5.26
C ILE A 16 1.58 -18.01 -5.50
N ALA A 17 0.36 -18.39 -5.85
CA ALA A 17 -0.78 -17.48 -5.94
C ALA A 17 -1.63 -17.62 -4.68
N VAL A 18 -1.96 -16.50 -4.04
CA VAL A 18 -2.71 -16.48 -2.78
C VAL A 18 -4.04 -15.78 -3.00
N GLU A 19 -5.13 -16.39 -2.53
CA GLU A 19 -6.45 -15.77 -2.51
C GLU A 19 -6.48 -14.72 -1.39
N MET A 20 -6.19 -13.47 -1.76
CA MET A 20 -6.18 -12.34 -0.85
C MET A 20 -7.61 -11.86 -0.57
N ARG A 21 -7.84 -11.32 0.63
CA ARG A 21 -9.12 -10.68 0.95
C ARG A 21 -9.35 -9.52 -0.01
N ARG A 22 -10.58 -9.39 -0.54
CA ARG A 22 -10.94 -8.28 -1.42
C ARG A 22 -10.69 -6.95 -0.69
N PRO A 23 -9.85 -6.05 -1.26
CA PRO A 23 -9.60 -4.74 -0.67
C PRO A 23 -10.89 -3.94 -0.52
N ARG A 24 -11.07 -3.28 0.62
CA ARG A 24 -12.16 -2.34 0.87
C ARG A 24 -11.59 -0.96 1.14
N LEU A 25 -11.81 -0.03 0.23
CA LEU A 25 -11.56 1.40 0.46
C LEU A 25 -12.61 1.92 1.43
N TYR A 26 -12.22 2.67 2.46
CA TYR A 26 -13.16 3.06 3.52
C TYR A 26 -13.02 4.50 4.01
N ASP A 27 -11.91 5.19 3.76
CA ASP A 27 -11.73 6.58 4.16
C ASP A 27 -10.64 7.29 3.33
N THR A 28 -10.47 8.59 3.56
CA THR A 28 -9.32 9.39 3.13
C THR A 28 -8.59 9.93 4.35
N ALA A 29 -7.26 9.91 4.32
CA ALA A 29 -6.43 10.42 5.41
C ALA A 29 -5.15 11.02 4.86
N THR A 30 -4.25 11.47 5.73
CA THR A 30 -2.93 11.97 5.35
C THR A 30 -1.82 11.22 6.08
N ALA A 31 -0.68 11.09 5.41
CA ALA A 31 0.58 10.70 6.04
C ALA A 31 1.59 11.86 5.95
N THR A 32 2.25 12.20 7.05
CA THR A 32 3.28 13.24 7.09
C THR A 32 4.64 12.64 7.40
N LEU A 33 5.64 12.91 6.55
CA LEU A 33 7.01 12.45 6.73
C LEU A 33 7.99 13.52 6.25
N GLY A 34 8.98 13.87 7.07
CA GLY A 34 10.02 14.83 6.68
C GLY A 34 9.47 16.22 6.29
N GLY A 35 8.33 16.63 6.85
CA GLY A 35 7.66 17.88 6.50
C GLY A 35 6.79 17.82 5.23
N LEU A 36 6.77 16.68 4.54
CA LEU A 36 5.87 16.42 3.41
C LEU A 36 4.60 15.74 3.93
N THR A 37 3.45 16.38 3.73
CA THR A 37 2.13 15.79 4.01
C THR A 37 1.46 15.35 2.71
N LEU A 38 1.13 14.06 2.63
CA LEU A 38 0.52 13.46 1.45
C LEU A 38 -0.90 13.00 1.76
N PRO A 39 -1.89 13.34 0.92
CA PRO A 39 -3.20 12.71 0.99
C PRO A 39 -3.08 11.24 0.58
N GLY A 40 -3.94 10.41 1.14
CA GLY A 40 -4.00 9.00 0.83
C GLY A 40 -5.39 8.42 0.99
N THR A 41 -5.56 7.23 0.43
CA THR A 41 -6.79 6.44 0.55
C THR A 41 -6.57 5.31 1.54
N ALA A 42 -7.48 5.20 2.51
CA ALA A 42 -7.46 4.15 3.51
C ALA A 42 -8.11 2.87 2.94
N VAL A 43 -7.39 1.75 3.05
CA VAL A 43 -7.78 0.46 2.48
C VAL A 43 -7.65 -0.64 3.53
N ASP A 44 -8.66 -1.50 3.63
CA ASP A 44 -8.66 -2.68 4.49
C ASP A 44 -8.51 -3.94 3.64
N VAL A 45 -7.40 -4.66 3.84
CA VAL A 45 -7.11 -5.96 3.20
C VAL A 45 -7.07 -7.10 4.25
N GLY A 46 -7.71 -6.89 5.41
CA GLY A 46 -7.57 -7.71 6.62
C GLY A 46 -6.70 -7.04 7.69
N ASN A 47 -5.93 -6.03 7.31
CA ASN A 47 -5.23 -5.05 8.13
C ASN A 47 -5.31 -3.68 7.42
N PRO A 48 -5.15 -2.56 8.15
CA PRO A 48 -5.28 -1.22 7.58
C PRO A 48 -4.04 -0.81 6.78
N HIS A 49 -4.30 -0.18 5.64
CA HIS A 49 -3.34 0.39 4.70
C HIS A 49 -3.72 1.84 4.38
N LEU A 50 -2.73 2.70 4.13
CA LEU A 50 -2.91 4.06 3.66
C LEU A 50 -2.01 4.26 2.44
N VAL A 51 -2.64 4.32 1.27
CA VAL A 51 -1.92 4.48 -0.01
C VAL A 51 -1.85 5.97 -0.37
N CYS A 52 -0.64 6.49 -0.44
CA CYS A 52 -0.32 7.88 -0.75
C CYS A 52 0.43 7.96 -2.09
N ALA A 53 -0.17 8.63 -3.08
CA ALA A 53 0.53 8.92 -4.33
C ALA A 53 1.47 10.10 -4.16
N LEU A 54 2.71 9.98 -4.64
CA LEU A 54 3.64 11.09 -4.68
C LEU A 54 3.22 12.11 -5.76
N PRO A 55 3.40 13.41 -5.50
CA PRO A 55 3.24 14.42 -6.52
C PRO A 55 4.31 14.26 -7.62
N ALA A 56 4.00 14.73 -8.83
CA ALA A 56 4.94 14.71 -9.94
C ALA A 56 6.26 15.41 -9.58
N GLY A 57 7.38 14.78 -9.94
CA GLY A 57 8.73 15.30 -9.68
C GLY A 57 9.33 14.89 -8.33
N LEU A 58 8.60 14.19 -7.47
CA LEU A 58 9.15 13.59 -6.26
C LEU A 58 9.48 12.10 -6.49
N ASP A 59 10.67 11.69 -6.10
CA ASP A 59 11.14 10.31 -6.23
C ASP A 59 10.87 9.52 -4.93
N LEU A 60 10.42 8.27 -5.06
CA LEU A 60 10.21 7.37 -3.93
C LEU A 60 11.48 7.22 -3.09
N THR A 61 12.66 7.20 -3.71
CA THR A 61 13.97 7.08 -3.04
C THR A 61 14.33 8.28 -2.16
N ALA A 62 13.69 9.44 -2.38
CA ALA A 62 13.90 10.63 -1.57
C ALA A 62 13.19 10.57 -0.20
N LEU A 63 12.29 9.60 0.01
CA LEU A 63 11.59 9.42 1.27
C LEU A 63 12.51 8.81 2.35
N ASP A 64 12.60 9.45 3.51
CA ASP A 64 13.28 8.90 4.69
C ASP A 64 12.34 8.00 5.51
N LEU A 65 12.22 6.74 5.10
CA LEU A 65 11.39 5.74 5.80
C LEU A 65 12.08 5.11 7.02
N THR A 66 13.25 5.64 7.45
CA THR A 66 13.82 5.27 8.75
C THR A 66 12.99 5.83 9.92
N ARG A 67 12.12 6.80 9.62
CA ARG A 67 11.16 7.40 10.54
C ARG A 67 9.73 7.01 10.17
N ALA A 68 8.90 6.80 11.19
CA ALA A 68 7.49 6.55 11.00
C ALA A 68 6.80 7.78 10.40
N PRO A 69 5.93 7.61 9.39
CA PRO A 69 5.00 8.66 8.99
C PRO A 69 4.01 8.96 10.13
N ASP A 70 3.75 10.23 10.35
CA ASP A 70 2.68 10.68 11.23
C ASP A 70 1.33 10.56 10.52
N VAL A 71 0.34 10.01 11.22
CA VAL A 71 -0.99 9.67 10.71
C VAL A 71 -2.04 9.96 11.77
N ASP A 72 -3.27 10.27 11.36
CA ASP A 72 -4.34 10.57 12.32
C ASP A 72 -4.72 9.32 13.16
N PRO A 73 -4.49 9.32 14.49
CA PRO A 73 -4.84 8.20 15.35
C PRO A 73 -6.35 8.01 15.51
N ALA A 74 -7.18 9.01 15.19
CA ALA A 74 -8.63 8.83 15.16
C ALA A 74 -9.07 7.92 14.01
N VAL A 75 -8.38 8.00 12.86
CA VAL A 75 -8.61 7.12 11.70
C VAL A 75 -7.89 5.78 11.89
N PHE A 76 -6.69 5.79 12.47
CA PHE A 76 -5.84 4.61 12.65
C PHE A 76 -5.47 4.39 14.13
N PRO A 77 -6.43 4.03 15.00
CA PRO A 77 -6.20 3.92 16.44
C PRO A 77 -5.21 2.81 16.82
N ALA A 78 -5.09 1.80 15.96
CA ALA A 78 -4.10 0.74 16.10
C ALA A 78 -2.87 0.98 15.22
N GLY A 79 -2.71 2.13 14.56
CA GLY A 79 -1.73 2.39 13.51
C GLY A 79 -2.10 1.76 12.16
N VAL A 80 -1.28 2.01 11.13
CA VAL A 80 -1.54 1.67 9.72
C VAL A 80 -0.24 1.39 8.97
N ASN A 81 -0.30 0.53 7.95
CA ASN A 81 0.79 0.41 6.97
C ASN A 81 0.66 1.53 5.94
N VAL A 82 1.73 2.24 5.62
CA VAL A 82 1.67 3.37 4.69
C VAL A 82 2.46 3.04 3.44
N GLU A 83 1.78 2.99 2.30
CA GLU A 83 2.38 2.79 1.00
C GLU A 83 2.53 4.13 0.27
N PHE A 84 3.76 4.46 -0.12
CA PHE A 84 4.04 5.60 -0.99
C PHE A 84 4.22 5.09 -2.41
N THR A 85 3.53 5.71 -3.36
CA THR A 85 3.44 5.21 -4.74
C THR A 85 3.85 6.26 -5.76
N ALA A 86 4.40 5.79 -6.88
CA ALA A 86 4.70 6.60 -8.06
C ALA A 86 4.34 5.79 -9.32
N PRO A 87 3.99 6.45 -10.44
CA PRO A 87 3.80 5.75 -11.70
C PRO A 87 5.10 5.05 -12.13
N GLY A 88 4.98 3.80 -12.56
CA GLY A 88 6.07 3.08 -13.22
C GLY A 88 6.03 3.25 -14.73
N GLU A 89 7.12 2.89 -15.40
CA GLU A 89 7.15 2.82 -16.87
C GLU A 89 6.15 1.79 -17.38
N PRO A 90 5.46 2.01 -18.53
CA PRO A 90 4.55 1.03 -19.10
C PRO A 90 5.21 -0.34 -19.26
N VAL A 91 4.49 -1.39 -18.88
CA VAL A 91 4.91 -2.79 -19.08
C VAL A 91 3.93 -3.44 -20.04
N ASP A 92 4.47 -4.09 -21.08
CA ASP A 92 3.67 -4.78 -22.09
C ASP A 92 2.72 -5.79 -21.44
N ASP A 93 1.51 -5.90 -22.00
CA ASP A 93 0.44 -6.78 -21.53
C ASP A 93 -0.02 -6.54 -20.08
N THR A 94 0.20 -5.33 -19.53
CA THR A 94 -0.30 -4.93 -18.22
C THR A 94 -1.28 -3.75 -18.28
N ASP A 95 -2.17 -3.73 -17.30
CA ASP A 95 -3.19 -2.70 -17.11
C ASP A 95 -2.65 -1.39 -16.51
N GLY A 96 -1.48 -1.46 -15.89
CA GLY A 96 -0.83 -0.37 -15.19
C GLY A 96 0.39 -0.88 -14.44
N HIS A 97 1.37 0.01 -14.27
CA HIS A 97 2.57 -0.27 -13.49
C HIS A 97 2.75 0.83 -12.44
N VAL A 98 2.85 0.41 -11.18
CA VAL A 98 2.99 1.30 -10.03
C VAL A 98 4.21 0.88 -9.24
N LEU A 99 5.11 1.83 -8.99
CA LEU A 99 6.23 1.67 -8.08
C LEU A 99 5.76 1.99 -6.66
N MET A 100 6.27 1.26 -5.66
CA MET A 100 5.93 1.55 -4.27
C MET A 100 7.11 1.33 -3.31
N ARG A 101 7.10 2.09 -2.21
CA ARG A 101 7.81 1.77 -0.96
C ARG A 101 6.79 1.75 0.18
N VAL A 102 7.08 1.03 1.26
CA VAL A 102 6.14 0.85 2.37
C VAL A 102 6.82 1.11 3.71
N TYR A 103 6.09 1.75 4.63
CA TYR A 103 6.39 1.73 6.05
C TYR A 103 5.35 0.84 6.74
N GLU A 104 5.76 -0.32 7.23
CA GLU A 104 4.89 -1.26 7.91
C GLU A 104 4.79 -0.95 9.40
N ARG A 105 3.56 -0.91 9.92
CA ARG A 105 3.29 -0.71 11.34
C ARG A 105 4.00 -1.77 12.17
N GLY A 106 4.92 -1.31 13.03
CA GLY A 106 5.68 -2.17 13.94
C GLY A 106 6.86 -2.90 13.29
N SER A 107 7.16 -2.62 12.02
CA SER A 107 8.31 -3.20 11.30
C SER A 107 9.16 -2.17 10.55
N ALA A 108 8.70 -0.91 10.47
CA ALA A 108 9.32 0.16 9.70
C ALA A 108 9.37 -0.16 8.20
N GLU A 109 10.33 0.40 7.46
CA GLU A 109 10.49 0.05 6.05
C GLU A 109 10.83 -1.43 5.86
N THR A 110 10.08 -2.08 4.96
CA THR A 110 10.34 -3.46 4.55
C THR A 110 10.52 -3.53 3.04
N LEU A 111 11.13 -4.61 2.56
CA LEU A 111 11.39 -4.82 1.13
C LEU A 111 10.11 -5.11 0.33
N SER A 112 9.05 -5.58 0.99
CA SER A 112 7.79 -5.93 0.35
C SER A 112 6.68 -6.13 1.38
N CYS A 113 5.45 -5.78 1.01
CA CYS A 113 4.25 -6.05 1.79
C CYS A 113 3.15 -6.55 0.83
N GLY A 114 2.77 -7.83 0.93
CA GLY A 114 1.79 -8.44 0.01
C GLY A 114 0.38 -7.86 0.11
N THR A 115 -0.08 -7.55 1.33
CA THR A 115 -1.37 -6.85 1.52
C THR A 115 -1.29 -5.39 1.07
N GLY A 116 -0.12 -4.73 1.23
CA GLY A 116 0.14 -3.39 0.72
C GLY A 116 0.08 -3.32 -0.81
N ALA A 117 0.68 -4.28 -1.50
CA ALA A 117 0.57 -4.39 -2.96
C ALA A 117 -0.90 -4.53 -3.43
N CYS A 118 -1.72 -5.30 -2.70
CA CYS A 118 -3.16 -5.40 -2.99
C CYS A 118 -3.91 -4.08 -2.76
N ALA A 119 -3.55 -3.33 -1.70
CA ALA A 119 -4.13 -2.03 -1.42
C ALA A 119 -3.78 -1.00 -2.51
N VAL A 120 -2.50 -0.97 -2.93
CA VAL A 120 -2.02 -0.11 -4.02
C VAL A 120 -2.73 -0.42 -5.33
N ALA A 121 -2.85 -1.71 -5.69
CA ALA A 121 -3.56 -2.11 -6.91
C ALA A 121 -5.04 -1.66 -6.89
N ALA A 122 -5.73 -1.80 -5.75
CA ALA A 122 -7.13 -1.37 -5.63
C ALA A 122 -7.29 0.14 -5.78
N VAL A 123 -6.38 0.93 -5.23
CA VAL A 123 -6.38 2.40 -5.37
C VAL A 123 -6.07 2.80 -6.80
N ALA A 124 -5.05 2.21 -7.41
CA ALA A 124 -4.67 2.50 -8.79
C ALA A 124 -5.79 2.18 -9.80
N LEU A 125 -6.46 1.02 -9.65
CA LEU A 125 -7.60 0.66 -10.50
C LEU A 125 -8.78 1.62 -10.32
N ARG A 126 -9.11 1.99 -9.08
CA ARG A 126 -10.16 2.96 -8.78
C ARG A 126 -9.86 4.33 -9.38
N ASP A 127 -8.61 4.79 -9.29
CA ASP A 127 -8.17 6.07 -9.86
C ASP A 127 -8.18 6.05 -11.40
N ALA A 128 -7.98 4.87 -12.01
CA ALA A 128 -8.13 4.64 -13.44
C ALA A 128 -9.60 4.42 -13.89
N GLY A 129 -10.56 4.45 -12.97
CA GLY A 129 -11.99 4.26 -13.26
C GLY A 129 -12.38 2.82 -13.60
N ARG A 130 -11.69 1.83 -13.02
CA ARG A 130 -11.84 0.40 -13.29
C ARG A 130 -12.35 -0.39 -12.09
#